data_AF-A0A8H4WLI0-F1
#
_entry.id   AF-A0A8H4WLI0-F1
#
_cell.length_a   1.000
_cell.length_b   1.000
_cell.length_c   1.000
_cell.angle_alpha   90.00
_cell.angle_beta   90.00
_cell.angle_gamma   90.00
#
_symmetry.space_group_name_H-M   'P 1'
#
loop_
_entity.id
_entity.type
_entity.pdbx_description
1 polymer ?
#
loop_
_entity_poly.entity_id
_entity_poly.type
_entity_poly.pdbx_seq_one_letter_code
_entity_poly.pdbx_strand_id
1 'polypeptide(L)'
;MPFRRLNIHVTDNESVADQRPIPTPDNEQMELLTQLRRGRTIRAPAIRRALREATRAVVWLDTLIETMDSRHEPNPDMLVIPQLQHLARLLRRLIALVEGEARELETEHDLWRQIAY
;
A
#
# COMPACT_ATOMS: atom_id res chain seq x y z
N MET A 1 -18.05 -32.91 -41.80
CA MET A 1 -17.71 -32.66 -40.39
C MET A 1 -18.93 -32.05 -39.69
N PRO A 2 -19.74 -32.80 -38.91
CA PRO A 2 -20.81 -32.21 -38.12
C PRO A 2 -20.37 -32.01 -36.66
N PHE A 3 -20.59 -30.81 -36.12
CA PHE A 3 -20.39 -30.50 -34.70
C PHE A 3 -21.52 -31.15 -33.88
N ARG A 4 -21.18 -32.12 -33.02
CA ARG A 4 -22.08 -32.65 -31.98
C ARG A 4 -22.31 -31.57 -30.93
N ARG A 5 -23.58 -31.22 -30.68
CA ARG A 5 -23.99 -30.46 -29.49
C ARG A 5 -23.73 -31.33 -28.25
N LEU A 6 -22.90 -30.84 -27.34
CA LEU A 6 -22.76 -31.40 -26.00
C LEU A 6 -23.98 -30.93 -25.18
N ASN A 7 -24.91 -31.86 -24.92
CA ASN A 7 -25.88 -31.71 -23.84
C ASN A 7 -25.11 -31.81 -22.52
N ILE A 8 -24.68 -30.67 -22.00
CA ILE A 8 -24.22 -30.59 -20.61
C ILE A 8 -25.49 -30.57 -19.76
N HIS A 9 -25.88 -31.75 -19.26
CA HIS A 9 -26.74 -31.80 -18.09
C HIS A 9 -25.92 -31.24 -16.94
N VAL A 10 -26.10 -29.94 -16.66
CA VAL A 10 -25.71 -29.33 -15.40
C VAL A 10 -26.63 -29.94 -14.35
N THR A 11 -26.21 -31.07 -13.80
CA THR A 11 -26.83 -31.62 -12.59
C THR A 11 -26.47 -30.67 -11.45
N ASP A 12 -27.49 -29.96 -10.98
CA ASP A 12 -27.58 -29.25 -9.72
C ASP A 12 -27.05 -30.11 -8.57
N ASN A 13 -25.77 -29.97 -8.28
CA ASN A 13 -25.23 -30.26 -6.95
C ASN A 13 -24.38 -29.05 -6.59
N GLU A 14 -25.09 -27.96 -6.29
CA GLU A 14 -24.60 -26.96 -5.34
C GLU A 14 -24.04 -27.73 -4.15
N SER A 15 -22.72 -27.87 -4.12
CA SER A 15 -21.99 -28.14 -2.91
C SER A 15 -22.35 -26.99 -1.98
N VAL A 16 -23.39 -27.22 -1.16
CA VAL A 16 -23.89 -26.28 -0.16
C VAL A 16 -22.66 -25.70 0.53
N ALA A 17 -22.39 -24.42 0.24
CA ALA A 17 -21.30 -23.71 0.88
C ALA A 17 -21.48 -23.91 2.38
N ASP A 18 -20.39 -24.33 3.03
CA ASP A 18 -20.26 -24.60 4.46
C ASP A 18 -21.30 -23.77 5.24
N GLN A 19 -22.33 -24.41 5.84
CA GLN A 19 -23.48 -23.75 6.49
C GLN A 19 -23.12 -22.94 7.75
N ARG A 20 -21.86 -22.55 7.88
CA ARG A 20 -21.38 -21.68 8.95
C ARG A 20 -22.01 -20.31 8.74
N PRO A 21 -22.66 -19.74 9.76
CA PRO A 21 -23.16 -18.38 9.67
C PRO A 21 -22.00 -17.45 9.31
N ILE A 22 -22.19 -16.61 8.29
CA ILE A 22 -21.21 -15.58 7.95
C ILE A 22 -21.20 -14.60 9.13
N PRO A 23 -20.06 -14.46 9.83
CA PRO A 23 -20.00 -13.57 10.98
C PRO A 23 -20.25 -12.15 10.49
N THR A 24 -21.33 -11.56 11.01
CA THR A 24 -21.82 -10.25 10.57
C THR A 24 -21.47 -9.24 11.65
N PRO A 25 -20.70 -8.20 11.34
CA PRO A 25 -20.37 -7.16 12.31
C PRO A 25 -21.63 -6.42 12.78
N ASP A 26 -21.63 -6.05 14.05
CA ASP A 26 -22.64 -5.14 14.60
C ASP A 26 -22.44 -3.70 14.08
N ASN A 27 -23.33 -2.78 14.48
CA ASN A 27 -23.29 -1.39 14.00
C ASN A 27 -22.01 -0.65 14.42
N GLU A 28 -21.49 -0.92 15.62
CA GLU A 28 -20.28 -0.25 16.13
C GLU A 28 -19.05 -0.76 15.38
N GLN A 29 -18.95 -2.08 15.19
CA GLN A 29 -17.91 -2.72 14.39
C GLN A 29 -17.94 -2.25 12.93
N MET A 30 -19.14 -2.14 12.34
CA MET A 30 -19.33 -1.61 11.00
C MET A 30 -18.87 -0.16 10.87
N GLU A 31 -19.17 0.67 11.88
CA GLU A 31 -18.70 2.06 11.92
C GLU A 31 -17.17 2.13 11.98
N LEU A 32 -16.55 1.35 12.87
CA LEU A 32 -15.09 1.29 13.01
C LEU A 32 -14.40 0.85 11.71
N LEU A 33 -14.88 -0.21 11.06
CA LEU A 33 -14.37 -0.66 9.75
C LEU A 33 -14.48 0.44 8.70
N THR A 34 -15.60 1.17 8.71
CA THR A 34 -15.84 2.27 7.77
C THR A 34 -14.86 3.41 8.02
N GLN A 35 -14.61 3.78 9.27
CA GLN A 35 -13.64 4.81 9.64
C GLN A 35 -12.21 4.42 9.21
N LEU A 36 -11.79 3.17 9.46
CA LEU A 36 -10.47 2.66 9.05
C LEU A 36 -10.28 2.72 7.53
N ARG A 37 -11.27 2.24 6.76
CA ARG A 37 -11.22 2.27 5.28
C ARG A 37 -11.23 3.69 4.72
N ARG A 38 -12.00 4.58 5.33
CA ARG A 38 -11.98 6.02 4.97
C ARG A 38 -10.62 6.63 5.22
N GLY A 39 -10.00 6.33 6.36
CA GLY A 39 -8.63 6.75 6.70
C GLY A 39 -7.63 6.35 5.62
N ARG A 40 -7.62 5.09 5.20
CA ARG A 40 -6.74 4.60 4.12
C ARG A 40 -6.98 5.30 2.79
N THR A 41 -8.24 5.46 2.41
CA THR A 41 -8.60 6.15 1.16
C THR A 41 -8.05 7.58 1.14
N ILE A 42 -8.10 8.27 2.28
CA ILE A 42 -7.56 9.63 2.42
C ILE A 42 -6.02 9.66 2.39
N ARG A 43 -5.34 8.64 2.95
CA ARG A 43 -3.87 8.61 3.02
C ARG A 43 -3.18 8.07 1.77
N ALA A 44 -3.84 7.24 0.98
CA ALA A 44 -3.25 6.63 -0.21
C ALA A 44 -2.62 7.65 -1.19
N PRO A 45 -3.24 8.81 -1.49
CA PRO A 45 -2.61 9.86 -2.30
C PRO A 45 -1.35 10.43 -1.67
N ALA A 46 -1.32 10.60 -0.34
CA ALA A 46 -0.17 11.13 0.38
C ALA A 46 1.02 10.18 0.32
N ILE A 47 0.78 8.86 0.45
CA ILE A 47 1.81 7.82 0.31
C ILE A 47 2.38 7.83 -1.11
N ARG A 48 1.51 7.80 -2.13
CA ARG A 48 1.96 7.85 -3.54
C ARG A 48 2.77 9.10 -3.84
N ARG A 49 2.37 10.25 -3.30
CA ARG A 49 3.10 11.51 -3.45
C ARG A 49 4.47 11.44 -2.77
N ALA A 50 4.52 10.99 -1.51
CA ALA A 50 5.77 10.87 -0.76
C ALA A 50 6.76 9.92 -1.44
N LEU A 51 6.26 8.80 -1.98
CA LEU A 51 7.07 7.86 -2.76
C LEU A 51 7.66 8.53 -4.01
N ARG A 52 6.84 9.22 -4.81
CA ARG A 52 7.30 9.94 -6.01
C ARG A 52 8.33 11.02 -5.68
N GLU A 53 8.13 11.76 -4.58
CA GLU A 53 9.08 12.78 -4.12
C GLU A 53 10.42 12.12 -3.75
N ALA A 54 10.40 11.02 -3.00
CA ALA A 54 11.61 10.27 -2.63
C ALA A 54 12.34 9.72 -3.87
N THR A 55 11.63 9.10 -4.81
CA THR A 55 12.23 8.58 -6.06
C THR A 55 12.90 9.70 -6.86
N ARG A 56 12.25 10.86 -7.01
CA ARG A 56 12.85 12.00 -7.71
C ARG A 56 14.12 12.51 -7.02
N ALA A 57 14.13 12.54 -5.68
CA ALA A 57 15.31 12.93 -4.92
C ALA A 57 16.47 11.94 -5.11
N VAL A 58 16.19 10.64 -5.17
CA VAL A 58 17.20 9.61 -5.51
C VAL A 58 17.78 9.86 -6.90
N VAL A 59 16.92 10.03 -7.91
CA VAL A 59 17.37 10.27 -9.29
C VAL A 59 18.22 11.54 -9.38
N TRP A 60 17.82 12.61 -8.69
CA TRP A 60 18.59 13.85 -8.67
C TRP A 60 19.97 13.67 -8.04
N LEU A 61 20.05 12.91 -6.94
CA LEU A 61 21.31 12.60 -6.28
C LEU A 61 22.23 11.77 -7.20
N ASP A 62 21.68 10.79 -7.91
CA ASP A 62 22.41 9.96 -8.86
C ASP A 62 23.01 10.82 -10.00
N THR A 63 22.19 11.70 -10.60
CA THR A 63 22.66 12.66 -11.59
C THR A 63 23.73 13.60 -11.04
N LEU A 64 23.57 14.06 -9.79
CA LEU A 64 24.57 14.92 -9.14
C LEU A 64 25.92 14.20 -9.06
N ILE A 65 25.94 12.95 -8.60
CA ILE A 65 27.16 12.12 -8.50
C ILE A 65 27.83 11.98 -9.87
N GLU A 66 27.08 11.59 -10.91
CA GLU A 66 27.60 11.45 -12.28
C GLU A 66 28.18 12.77 -12.83
N THR A 67 27.52 13.89 -12.55
CA THR A 67 27.99 15.21 -13.03
C THR A 67 29.22 15.72 -12.28
N MET A 68 29.40 15.32 -11.02
CA MET A 68 30.55 15.69 -10.22
C MET A 68 31.80 14.91 -10.63
N ASP A 69 31.67 13.61 -10.89
CA ASP A 69 32.74 12.75 -11.41
C ASP A 69 33.29 13.26 -12.75
N SER A 70 32.42 13.85 -13.59
CA SER A 70 32.81 14.40 -14.89
C SER A 70 33.43 15.80 -14.85
N ARG A 71 33.23 16.59 -13.77
CA ARG A 71 33.61 18.01 -13.71
C ARG A 71 34.80 18.34 -12.80
N HIS A 72 35.38 17.38 -12.08
CA HIS A 72 36.43 17.65 -11.08
C HIS A 72 36.01 18.78 -10.11
N GLU A 73 34.77 18.75 -9.63
CA GLU A 73 34.28 19.78 -8.69
C GLU A 73 35.00 19.68 -7.34
N PRO A 74 35.56 20.79 -6.81
CA PRO A 74 36.45 20.74 -5.66
C PRO A 74 35.75 20.56 -4.30
N ASN A 75 34.41 20.57 -4.23
CA ASN A 75 33.70 20.41 -2.96
C ASN A 75 32.38 19.62 -3.10
N PRO A 76 32.45 18.29 -3.22
CA PRO A 76 31.30 17.39 -3.30
C PRO A 76 30.35 17.51 -2.09
N ASP A 77 30.91 17.75 -0.92
CA ASP A 77 30.20 17.73 0.36
C ASP A 77 29.16 18.85 0.46
N MET A 78 29.40 19.98 -0.20
CA MET A 78 28.47 21.12 -0.21
C MET A 78 27.14 20.84 -0.93
N LEU A 79 27.10 19.89 -1.87
CA LEU A 79 25.91 19.58 -2.67
C LEU A 79 25.30 18.23 -2.29
N VAL A 80 26.14 17.24 -1.99
CA VAL A 80 25.70 15.88 -1.65
C VAL A 80 25.07 15.82 -0.25
N ILE A 81 25.69 16.44 0.76
CA ILE A 81 25.20 16.35 2.15
C ILE A 81 23.80 16.96 2.32
N PRO A 82 23.50 18.17 1.81
CA PRO A 82 22.15 18.73 1.90
C PRO A 82 21.09 17.86 1.22
N GLN A 83 21.44 17.18 0.13
CA GLN A 83 20.48 16.26 -0.49
C GLN A 83 20.28 14.96 0.24
N LEU A 84 21.33 14.36 0.79
CA LEU A 84 21.17 13.20 1.65
C LEU A 84 20.26 13.53 2.84
N GLN A 85 20.39 14.72 3.41
CA GLN A 85 19.48 15.21 4.46
C GLN A 85 18.04 15.38 3.96
N HIS A 86 17.86 15.97 2.77
CA HIS A 86 16.54 16.10 2.15
C HIS A 86 15.87 14.74 1.92
N LEU A 87 16.61 13.78 1.35
CA LEU A 87 16.18 12.43 1.08
C LEU A 87 15.83 11.68 2.38
N ALA A 88 16.67 11.79 3.41
CA ALA A 88 16.39 11.21 4.73
C ALA A 88 15.08 11.73 5.32
N ARG A 89 14.78 13.03 5.17
CA ARG A 89 13.52 13.61 5.62
C ARG A 89 12.32 13.06 4.83
N LEU A 90 12.44 12.89 3.51
CA LEU A 90 11.38 12.30 2.69
C LEU A 90 11.12 10.85 3.06
N LEU A 91 12.17 10.07 3.27
CA LEU A 91 12.06 8.67 3.69
C LEU A 91 11.39 8.55 5.07
N ARG A 92 11.79 9.36 6.06
CA ARG A 92 11.12 9.39 7.37
C ARG A 92 9.62 9.68 7.26
N ARG A 93 9.24 10.63 6.39
CA ARG A 93 7.83 10.94 6.15
C ARG A 93 7.10 9.77 5.51
N LEU A 94 7.70 9.11 4.52
CA LEU A 94 7.13 7.94 3.87
C LEU A 94 6.94 6.79 4.87
N ILE A 95 7.95 6.48 5.66
CA ILE A 95 7.90 5.45 6.71
C ILE A 95 6.77 5.74 7.69
N ALA A 96 6.66 6.97 8.20
CA ALA A 96 5.59 7.34 9.13
C ALA A 96 4.18 7.15 8.53
N LEU A 97 4.00 7.42 7.24
CA LEU A 97 2.72 7.18 6.56
C LEU A 97 2.42 5.69 6.40
N VAL A 98 3.42 4.90 6.01
CA VAL A 98 3.29 3.45 5.82
C VAL A 98 3.05 2.73 7.15
N GLU A 99 3.76 3.10 8.21
CA GLU A 99 3.52 2.57 9.57
C GLU A 99 2.10 2.88 10.06
N GLY A 100 1.60 4.09 9.80
CA GLY A 100 0.23 4.46 10.12
C GLY A 100 -0.79 3.56 9.42
N GLU A 101 -0.58 3.26 8.13
CA GLU A 101 -1.43 2.33 7.38
C GLU A 101 -1.31 0.88 7.88
N ALA A 102 -0.10 0.43 8.22
CA ALA A 102 0.13 -0.90 8.76
C ALA A 102 -0.61 -1.14 10.09
N ARG A 103 -0.57 -0.17 11.02
CA ARG A 103 -1.30 -0.24 12.30
C ARG A 103 -2.81 -0.31 12.09
N GLU A 104 -3.35 0.42 11.11
CA GLU A 104 -4.78 0.36 10.79
C GLU A 104 -5.20 -0.93 10.08
N LEU A 105 -4.29 -1.55 9.34
CA LEU A 105 -4.52 -2.89 8.77
C LEU A 105 -4.52 -3.95 9.87
N GLU A 106 -3.58 -3.86 10.80
CA GLU A 106 -3.54 -4.73 11.99
C GLU A 106 -4.83 -4.57 12.82
N THR A 107 -5.29 -3.33 13.04
CA THR A 107 -6.53 -3.06 13.77
C THR A 107 -7.76 -3.60 13.03
N GLU A 108 -7.85 -3.44 11.69
CA GLU A 108 -8.94 -4.05 10.92
C GLU A 108 -8.89 -5.58 11.02
N HIS A 109 -7.70 -6.18 10.93
CA HIS A 109 -7.53 -7.62 11.02
C HIS A 109 -7.94 -8.16 12.40
N ASP A 110 -7.59 -7.45 13.48
CA ASP A 110 -8.01 -7.77 14.84
C ASP A 110 -9.52 -7.69 15.01
N LEU A 111 -10.15 -6.67 14.43
CA LEU A 111 -11.60 -6.53 14.45
C LEU A 111 -12.28 -7.68 13.70
N TRP A 112 -11.77 -8.06 12.53
CA TRP A 112 -12.29 -9.22 11.79
C TRP A 112 -12.11 -10.54 12.55
N ARG A 113 -11.03 -10.69 13.30
CA ARG A 113 -10.87 -11.84 14.20
C ARG A 113 -11.94 -11.83 15.29
N GLN A 114 -12.21 -10.70 15.92
CA GLN A 114 -13.25 -10.60 16.96
C GLN A 114 -14.65 -10.87 16.43
N ILE A 115 -14.95 -10.46 15.19
CA ILE A 115 -16.25 -10.72 14.55
C ILE A 115 -16.44 -12.21 14.26
N ALA A 116 -15.36 -12.92 13.93
CA ALA A 116 -15.39 -14.34 13.53
C ALA A 116 -15.40 -15.34 14.69
N TYR A 117 -15.27 -14.89 15.95
CA TYR A 117 -15.29 -15.70 17.18
C TYR A 117 -16.47 -15.35 18.07
#